data_AF-A0A6P0W0H4-F1
#
_entry.id   AF-A0A6P0W0H4-F1
#
_cell.length_a   1.000
_cell.length_b   1.000
_cell.length_c   1.000
_cell.angle_alpha   90.00
_cell.angle_beta   90.00
_cell.angle_gamma   90.00
#
_symmetry.space_group_name_H-M   'P 1'
#
loop_
_entity.id
_entity.type
_entity.pdbx_description
1 polymer ?
#
loop_
_entity_poly.entity_id
_entity_poly.type
_entity_poly.pdbx_seq_one_letter_code
_entity_poly.pdbx_strand_id
1 'polypeptide(L)'
;MPKQDPAKLKKVSVNLPFGIGGAEWEADETERKAAWSLYIELVTRITVQSLETDQGLLREALNSLHSMFAITRQILREAGPDVGLSSASVGGIAIAVLNQGLRPFLSQWHPLLQTWETQKTPKTSPKEHEKNWSLEPQMREELLLLGKDLEQYTNTLAEIVGLGE
;
A
#
# COMPACT_ATOMS: atom_id res chain seq x y z
N MET A 1 38.20 10.52 5.42
CA MET A 1 37.68 9.38 4.62
C MET A 1 36.28 9.09 5.11
N PRO A 2 35.25 9.08 4.24
CA PRO A 2 33.94 8.62 4.68
C PRO A 2 34.06 7.12 4.94
N LYS A 3 33.64 6.68 6.13
CA LYS A 3 33.57 5.26 6.50
C LYS A 3 32.57 4.61 5.54
N GLN A 4 33.02 3.62 4.75
CA GLN A 4 32.11 2.74 4.03
C GLN A 4 31.20 2.06 5.05
N ASP A 5 29.90 2.32 4.92
CA ASP A 5 28.86 1.66 5.70
C ASP A 5 28.87 0.16 5.33
N PRO A 6 29.02 -0.78 6.29
CA PRO A 6 29.28 -2.20 5.98
C PRO A 6 28.06 -2.98 5.49
N ALA A 7 26.93 -2.32 5.20
CA ALA A 7 25.80 -2.96 4.54
C ALA A 7 26.16 -3.24 3.08
N LYS A 8 26.83 -4.37 2.84
CA LYS A 8 27.11 -4.91 1.50
C LYS A 8 25.83 -4.83 0.67
N LEU A 9 25.88 -4.11 -0.44
CA LEU A 9 24.82 -4.04 -1.45
C LEU A 9 24.43 -5.49 -1.79
N LYS A 10 23.26 -5.92 -1.32
CA LYS A 10 22.73 -7.25 -1.64
C LYS A 10 21.91 -7.09 -2.91
N LYS A 11 22.15 -7.99 -3.87
CA LYS A 11 21.24 -8.18 -4.98
C LYS A 11 19.90 -8.65 -4.41
N VAL A 12 18.87 -7.83 -4.57
CA VAL A 12 17.50 -8.12 -4.15
C VAL A 12 16.78 -8.69 -5.36
N SER A 13 16.11 -9.83 -5.21
CA SER A 13 15.22 -10.40 -6.22
C SER A 13 13.86 -10.62 -5.59
N VAL A 14 12.84 -9.90 -6.07
CA VAL A 14 11.52 -9.85 -5.44
C VAL A 14 10.42 -10.12 -6.44
N ASN A 15 9.36 -10.78 -5.99
CA ASN A 15 8.11 -10.95 -6.73
C ASN A 15 7.09 -9.93 -6.23
N LEU A 16 6.65 -9.06 -7.13
CA LEU A 16 5.76 -7.96 -6.81
C LEU A 16 4.28 -8.31 -7.09
N PRO A 17 3.36 -7.81 -6.26
CA PRO A 17 1.91 -8.01 -6.44
C PRO A 17 1.36 -7.19 -7.64
N PHE A 18 0.04 -7.21 -7.82
CA PHE A 18 -0.68 -6.40 -8.82
C PHE A 18 -0.29 -6.68 -10.29
N GLY A 19 0.32 -7.85 -10.55
CA GLY A 19 0.84 -8.18 -11.88
C GLY A 19 2.05 -7.35 -12.30
N ILE A 20 2.73 -6.67 -11.36
CA ILE A 20 3.93 -5.87 -11.64
C ILE A 20 5.10 -6.77 -12.08
N GLY A 21 5.13 -8.02 -11.65
CA GLY A 21 6.12 -9.02 -12.04
C GLY A 21 7.29 -9.10 -11.05
N GLY A 22 8.46 -9.54 -11.54
CA GLY A 22 9.67 -9.63 -10.72
C GLY A 22 10.62 -8.47 -10.97
N ALA A 23 11.36 -8.05 -9.95
CA ALA A 23 12.44 -7.07 -10.08
C ALA A 23 13.71 -7.60 -9.41
N GLU A 24 14.86 -7.32 -10.03
CA GLU A 24 16.16 -7.66 -9.45
C GLU A 24 17.13 -6.48 -9.60
N TRP A 25 17.65 -5.97 -8.47
CA TRP A 25 18.63 -4.87 -8.47
C TRP A 25 19.46 -4.84 -7.18
N GLU A 26 20.50 -4.02 -7.16
CA GLU A 26 21.31 -3.76 -5.97
C GLU A 26 20.77 -2.53 -5.24
N ALA A 27 20.12 -2.73 -4.11
CA ALA A 27 19.53 -1.64 -3.35
C ALA A 27 20.60 -0.85 -2.58
N ASP A 28 20.63 0.47 -2.77
CA ASP A 28 21.54 1.37 -2.05
C ASP A 28 21.00 1.79 -0.68
N GLU A 29 21.79 2.57 0.08
CA GLU A 29 21.40 3.02 1.41
C GLU A 29 20.17 3.94 1.39
N THR A 30 20.01 4.76 0.34
CA THR A 30 18.87 5.66 0.15
C THR A 30 17.60 4.86 -0.08
N GLU A 31 17.66 3.86 -0.95
CA GLU A 31 16.58 2.94 -1.23
C GLU A 31 16.17 2.12 0.00
N ARG A 32 17.14 1.60 0.76
CA ARG A 32 16.85 0.86 2.00
C ARG A 32 16.16 1.73 3.04
N LYS A 33 16.56 3.00 3.18
CA LYS A 33 15.88 3.97 4.08
C LYS A 33 14.45 4.26 3.63
N ALA A 34 14.24 4.50 2.33
CA ALA A 34 12.90 4.71 1.79
C ALA A 34 12.01 3.47 1.95
N ALA A 35 12.57 2.28 1.70
CA ALA A 35 11.88 1.00 1.89
C ALA A 35 11.47 0.79 3.35
N TRP A 36 12.33 1.13 4.31
CA TRP A 36 12.01 1.10 5.73
C TRP A 36 10.85 2.02 6.09
N SER A 37 10.86 3.27 5.62
CA SER A 37 9.76 4.20 5.86
C SER A 37 8.44 3.69 5.27
N LEU A 38 8.46 3.15 4.06
CA LEU A 38 7.27 2.56 3.42
C LEU A 38 6.79 1.31 4.16
N TYR A 39 7.71 0.46 4.61
CA TYR A 39 7.40 -0.74 5.38
C TYR A 39 6.65 -0.39 6.67
N ILE A 40 7.15 0.56 7.46
CA ILE A 40 6.52 1.01 8.70
C ILE A 40 5.10 1.53 8.45
N GLU A 41 4.93 2.33 7.40
CA GLU A 41 3.62 2.85 7.02
C GLU A 41 2.65 1.71 6.68
N LEU A 42 3.09 0.66 5.99
CA LEU A 42 2.21 -0.45 5.61
C LEU A 42 1.90 -1.40 6.78
N VAL A 43 2.89 -1.84 7.56
CA VAL A 43 2.66 -2.81 8.66
C VAL A 43 1.78 -2.26 9.78
N THR A 44 1.67 -0.95 9.92
CA THR A 44 0.86 -0.30 10.96
C THR A 44 -0.55 0.06 10.50
N ARG A 45 -0.89 -0.20 9.24
CA ARG A 45 -2.18 0.17 8.67
C ARG A 45 -3.20 -0.95 8.76
N ILE A 46 -4.43 -0.51 9.04
CA ILE A 46 -5.66 -1.31 9.11
C ILE A 46 -6.02 -2.04 7.80
N THR A 47 -5.39 -1.70 6.69
CA THR A 47 -5.62 -2.32 5.38
C THR A 47 -4.68 -3.48 5.10
N VAL A 48 -3.57 -3.56 5.85
CA VAL A 48 -2.63 -4.70 5.83
C VAL A 48 -2.90 -5.60 7.03
N GLN A 49 -3.21 -5.02 8.19
CA GLN A 49 -3.73 -5.75 9.34
C GLN A 49 -5.23 -6.00 9.12
N SER A 50 -5.59 -7.21 8.65
CA SER A 50 -6.98 -7.56 8.36
C SER A 50 -7.87 -7.22 9.54
N LEU A 51 -8.86 -6.35 9.29
CA LEU A 51 -10.03 -6.30 10.14
C LEU A 51 -10.78 -7.63 9.98
N GLU A 52 -11.35 -8.15 11.08
CA GLU A 52 -12.35 -9.20 11.00
C GLU A 52 -13.44 -8.82 9.99
N THR A 53 -14.07 -9.80 9.34
CA THR A 53 -14.94 -9.63 8.14
C THR A 53 -16.12 -8.65 8.33
N ASP A 54 -16.36 -8.15 9.54
CA ASP A 54 -17.39 -7.16 9.85
C ASP A 54 -16.94 -5.96 10.69
N GLN A 55 -15.64 -5.77 10.90
CA GLN A 55 -15.15 -4.62 11.67
C GLN A 55 -14.90 -3.39 10.79
N GLY A 56 -15.00 -2.21 11.41
CA GLY A 56 -14.77 -0.93 10.75
C GLY A 56 -15.83 -0.52 9.71
N LEU A 57 -15.59 0.64 9.10
CA LEU A 57 -16.36 1.18 7.98
C LEU A 57 -15.51 1.12 6.71
N LEU A 58 -16.14 0.82 5.57
CA LEU A 58 -15.50 0.83 4.26
C LEU A 58 -14.90 2.20 3.92
N ARG A 59 -15.54 3.27 4.39
CA ARG A 59 -15.03 4.64 4.24
C ARG A 59 -13.65 4.83 4.87
N GLU A 60 -13.44 4.31 6.07
CA GLU A 60 -12.16 4.43 6.77
C GLU A 60 -11.07 3.60 6.09
N ALA A 61 -11.41 2.42 5.57
CA ALA A 61 -10.49 1.63 4.77
C ALA A 61 -10.06 2.37 3.50
N LEU A 62 -11.01 2.95 2.74
CA LEU A 62 -10.68 3.75 1.56
C LEU A 62 -9.84 4.98 1.89
N ASN A 63 -10.14 5.68 2.98
CA ASN A 63 -9.36 6.84 3.41
C ASN A 63 -7.92 6.44 3.77
N SER A 64 -7.74 5.33 4.48
CA SER A 64 -6.42 4.77 4.81
C SER A 64 -5.61 4.46 3.54
N LEU A 65 -6.20 3.73 2.59
CA LEU A 65 -5.56 3.41 1.30
C LEU A 65 -5.23 4.68 0.50
N HIS A 66 -6.15 5.63 0.41
CA HIS A 66 -5.93 6.88 -0.32
C HIS A 66 -4.80 7.72 0.28
N SER A 67 -4.64 7.72 1.61
CA SER A 67 -3.56 8.44 2.27
C SER A 67 -2.15 7.98 1.85
N MET A 68 -2.00 6.72 1.40
CA MET A 68 -0.74 6.18 0.91
C MET A 68 -0.15 6.97 -0.25
N PHE A 69 -0.98 7.63 -1.09
CA PHE A 69 -0.47 8.48 -2.17
C PHE A 69 0.29 9.70 -1.64
N ALA A 70 -0.20 10.33 -0.57
CA ALA A 70 0.47 11.48 0.02
C ALA A 70 1.76 11.06 0.72
N ILE A 71 1.67 10.01 1.55
CA ILE A 71 2.79 9.46 2.33
C ILE A 71 3.92 8.96 1.43
N THR A 72 3.60 8.13 0.44
CA THR A 72 4.61 7.62 -0.49
C THR A 72 5.29 8.78 -1.23
N ARG A 73 4.54 9.77 -1.72
CA ARG A 73 5.14 10.95 -2.37
C ARG A 73 6.04 11.73 -1.43
N GLN A 74 5.69 11.84 -0.16
CA GLN A 74 6.53 12.51 0.82
C GLN A 74 7.83 11.74 1.04
N ILE A 75 7.76 10.43 1.29
CA ILE A 75 8.93 9.56 1.49
C ILE A 75 9.88 9.64 0.28
N LEU A 76 9.35 9.53 -0.94
CA LEU A 76 10.17 9.60 -2.15
C LEU A 76 10.80 10.98 -2.36
N ARG A 77 10.11 12.07 -1.99
CA ARG A 77 10.68 13.42 -2.05
C ARG A 77 11.79 13.64 -1.05
N GLU A 78 11.62 13.11 0.17
CA GLU A 78 12.62 13.20 1.24
C GLU A 78 13.86 12.34 0.91
N ALA A 79 13.68 11.19 0.27
CA ALA A 79 14.77 10.33 -0.17
C ALA A 79 15.58 10.92 -1.35
N GLY A 80 14.97 11.79 -2.16
CA GLY A 80 15.63 12.41 -3.31
C GLY A 80 15.61 11.54 -4.58
N PRO A 81 16.16 12.03 -5.71
CA PRO A 81 16.00 11.40 -7.01
C PRO A 81 16.64 10.01 -7.13
N ASP A 82 17.65 9.71 -6.31
CA ASP A 82 18.39 8.44 -6.36
C ASP A 82 17.49 7.21 -6.06
N VAL A 83 16.42 7.40 -5.28
CA VAL A 83 15.42 6.36 -4.99
C VAL A 83 14.59 5.95 -6.23
N GLY A 84 14.59 6.78 -7.28
CA GLY A 84 13.72 6.68 -8.45
C GLY A 84 14.46 6.46 -9.77
N LEU A 85 15.73 6.03 -9.73
CA LEU A 85 16.59 5.95 -10.92
C LEU A 85 16.14 4.92 -11.96
N SER A 86 15.26 3.97 -11.60
CA SER A 86 14.71 3.00 -12.54
C SER A 86 13.31 2.55 -12.13
N SER A 87 12.59 1.87 -13.04
CA SER A 87 11.32 1.23 -12.70
C SER A 87 11.47 0.06 -11.72
N ALA A 88 12.67 -0.52 -11.62
CA ALA A 88 12.99 -1.59 -10.68
C ALA A 88 13.45 -1.05 -9.31
N SER A 89 13.68 0.26 -9.19
CA SER A 89 14.09 0.90 -7.94
C SER A 89 12.96 0.88 -6.91
N VAL A 90 13.26 1.10 -5.63
CA VAL A 90 12.24 1.19 -4.56
C VAL A 90 11.18 2.23 -4.92
N GLY A 91 11.60 3.39 -5.44
CA GLY A 91 10.69 4.44 -5.90
C GLY A 91 9.86 4.02 -7.11
N GLY A 92 10.47 3.35 -8.09
CA GLY A 92 9.77 2.82 -9.26
C GLY A 92 8.67 1.82 -8.88
N ILE A 93 9.00 0.89 -7.98
CA ILE A 93 8.08 -0.12 -7.45
C ILE A 93 6.95 0.54 -6.64
N ALA A 94 7.28 1.47 -5.74
CA ALA A 94 6.27 2.17 -4.94
C ALA A 94 5.26 2.92 -5.84
N ILE A 95 5.75 3.58 -6.89
CA ILE A 95 4.90 4.25 -7.88
C ILE A 95 4.03 3.24 -8.65
N ALA A 96 4.58 2.08 -9.01
CA ALA A 96 3.83 1.02 -9.66
C ALA A 96 2.71 0.48 -8.76
N VAL A 97 2.97 0.18 -7.48
CA VAL A 97 1.97 -0.26 -6.50
C VAL A 97 0.83 0.75 -6.36
N LEU A 98 1.15 2.05 -6.26
CA LEU A 98 0.12 3.09 -6.20
C LEU A 98 -0.76 3.12 -7.45
N ASN A 99 -0.17 3.01 -8.64
CA ASN A 99 -0.89 3.22 -9.90
C ASN A 99 -1.59 1.96 -10.42
N GLN A 100 -1.02 0.78 -10.18
CA GLN A 100 -1.54 -0.50 -10.68
C GLN A 100 -2.36 -1.24 -9.62
N GLY A 101 -2.03 -1.09 -8.34
CA GLY A 101 -2.79 -1.69 -7.24
C GLY A 101 -3.85 -0.75 -6.66
N LEU A 102 -3.42 0.34 -6.02
CA LEU A 102 -4.35 1.18 -5.24
C LEU A 102 -5.29 2.01 -6.13
N ARG A 103 -4.78 2.62 -7.20
CA ARG A 103 -5.56 3.57 -8.02
C ARG A 103 -6.82 2.91 -8.63
N PRO A 104 -6.77 1.74 -9.29
CA PRO A 104 -7.97 1.12 -9.86
C PRO A 104 -9.03 0.84 -8.79
N PHE A 105 -8.63 0.25 -7.66
CA PHE A 105 -9.52 -0.05 -6.55
C PHE A 105 -10.20 1.22 -6.01
N LEU A 106 -9.43 2.27 -5.73
CA LEU A 106 -9.94 3.54 -5.23
C LEU A 106 -10.85 4.23 -6.24
N SER A 107 -10.49 4.23 -7.53
CA SER A 107 -11.29 4.85 -8.59
C SER A 107 -12.64 4.17 -8.78
N GLN A 108 -12.73 2.86 -8.55
CA GLN A 108 -13.99 2.13 -8.56
C GLN A 108 -14.81 2.44 -7.30
N TRP A 109 -14.24 2.25 -6.12
CA TRP A 109 -15.02 2.16 -4.89
C TRP A 109 -15.34 3.50 -4.23
N HIS A 110 -14.50 4.52 -4.35
CA HIS A 110 -14.80 5.84 -3.79
C HIS A 110 -16.14 6.43 -4.27
N PRO A 111 -16.39 6.58 -5.59
CA PRO A 111 -17.63 7.19 -6.06
C PRO A 111 -18.85 6.33 -5.73
N LEU A 112 -18.74 5.00 -5.87
CA LEU A 112 -19.83 4.07 -5.56
C LEU A 112 -20.26 4.16 -4.09
N LEU A 113 -19.30 4.14 -3.16
CA LEU A 113 -19.58 4.29 -1.74
C LEU A 113 -20.15 5.68 -1.42
N GLN A 114 -19.60 6.74 -2.02
CA GLN A 114 -20.08 8.10 -1.81
C GLN A 114 -21.54 8.27 -2.25
N THR A 115 -21.93 7.71 -3.41
CA THR A 115 -23.32 7.74 -3.88
C THR A 115 -24.26 6.97 -2.95
N TRP A 116 -23.80 5.91 -2.31
CA TRP A 116 -24.60 5.20 -1.32
C TRP A 116 -24.75 5.99 -0.02
N GLU A 117 -23.66 6.55 0.50
CA GLU A 117 -23.64 7.30 1.75
C GLU A 117 -24.56 8.52 1.74
N THR A 118 -24.71 9.20 0.59
CA THR A 118 -25.60 10.37 0.47
C THR A 118 -27.09 10.02 0.64
N GLN A 119 -27.46 8.74 0.52
CA GLN A 119 -28.83 8.26 0.71
C GLN A 119 -29.16 7.95 2.17
N LYS A 120 -28.19 8.10 3.09
CA LYS A 120 -28.36 7.77 4.51
C LYS A 120 -29.44 8.64 5.16
N THR A 121 -30.40 8.00 5.83
CA THR A 121 -31.37 8.74 6.64
C THR A 121 -30.79 9.14 8.00
N PRO A 122 -31.30 10.20 8.66
CA PRO A 122 -30.82 10.59 9.98
C PRO A 122 -31.00 9.53 11.07
N LYS A 123 -31.96 8.61 10.90
CA LYS A 123 -32.31 7.57 11.87
C LYS A 123 -31.44 6.32 11.82
N THR A 124 -30.64 6.16 10.76
CA THR A 124 -29.81 4.96 10.55
C THR A 124 -28.34 5.30 10.85
N SER A 125 -27.65 4.45 11.59
CA SER A 125 -26.21 4.62 11.81
C SER A 125 -25.42 4.42 10.50
N PRO A 126 -24.18 4.94 10.38
CA PRO A 126 -23.35 4.69 9.20
C PRO A 126 -23.12 3.20 8.92
N LYS A 127 -22.90 2.40 9.97
CA LYS A 127 -22.64 0.96 9.85
C LYS A 127 -23.88 0.19 9.38
N GLU A 128 -25.05 0.48 9.94
CA GLU A 128 -26.31 -0.14 9.49
C GLU A 128 -26.63 0.25 8.05
N HIS A 129 -26.37 1.51 7.67
CA HIS A 129 -26.57 1.97 6.30
C HIS A 129 -25.62 1.26 5.33
N GLU A 130 -24.33 1.17 5.67
CA GLU A 130 -23.34 0.41 4.91
C GLU A 130 -23.75 -1.05 4.72
N LYS A 131 -24.28 -1.70 5.76
CA LYS A 131 -24.75 -3.10 5.69
C LYS A 131 -25.91 -3.34 4.75
N ASN A 132 -26.71 -2.31 4.48
CA ASN A 132 -27.81 -2.40 3.52
C ASN A 132 -27.37 -2.16 2.08
N TRP A 133 -26.09 -1.88 1.84
CA TRP A 133 -25.58 -1.67 0.50
C TRP A 133 -25.35 -2.99 -0.24
N SER A 134 -25.99 -3.15 -1.40
CA SER A 134 -25.88 -4.38 -2.19
C SER A 134 -24.46 -4.72 -2.65
N LEU A 135 -23.56 -3.73 -2.75
CA LEU A 135 -22.17 -3.93 -3.15
C LEU A 135 -21.21 -4.09 -1.96
N GLU A 136 -21.67 -3.97 -0.72
CA GLU A 136 -20.81 -4.09 0.47
C GLU A 136 -20.06 -5.44 0.53
N PRO A 137 -20.70 -6.60 0.28
CA PRO A 137 -20.01 -7.87 0.32
C PRO A 137 -18.90 -7.96 -0.74
N GLN A 138 -19.18 -7.48 -1.95
CA GLN A 138 -18.21 -7.46 -3.05
C GLN A 138 -17.02 -6.57 -2.71
N MET A 139 -17.27 -5.36 -2.20
CA MET A 139 -16.19 -4.44 -1.83
C MET A 139 -15.30 -5.03 -0.72
N ARG A 140 -15.88 -5.73 0.26
CA ARG A 140 -15.09 -6.40 1.31
C ARG A 140 -14.23 -7.53 0.78
N GLU A 141 -14.76 -8.33 -0.14
CA GLU A 141 -14.00 -9.40 -0.79
C GLU A 141 -12.82 -8.83 -1.58
N GLU A 142 -13.05 -7.80 -2.40
CA GLU A 142 -11.98 -7.14 -3.15
C GLU A 142 -10.96 -6.44 -2.23
N LEU A 143 -11.42 -5.85 -1.11
CA LEU A 143 -10.52 -5.26 -0.11
C LEU A 143 -9.62 -6.33 0.54
N LEU A 144 -10.15 -7.53 0.80
CA LEU A 144 -9.37 -8.64 1.34
C LEU A 144 -8.31 -9.11 0.34
N LEU A 145 -8.64 -9.20 -0.95
CA LEU A 145 -7.67 -9.53 -1.99
C LEU A 145 -6.58 -8.46 -2.12
N LEU A 146 -6.97 -7.19 -2.11
CA LEU A 146 -6.03 -6.06 -2.08
C LEU A 146 -5.12 -6.10 -0.86
N GLY A 147 -5.65 -6.47 0.32
CA GLY A 147 -4.87 -6.63 1.55
C GLY A 147 -3.75 -7.66 1.41
N LYS A 148 -4.03 -8.82 0.79
CA LYS A 148 -3.03 -9.86 0.53
C LYS A 148 -1.92 -9.38 -0.41
N ASP A 149 -2.29 -8.64 -1.45
CA ASP A 149 -1.32 -8.03 -2.35
C ASP A 149 -0.44 -7.00 -1.63
N LEU A 150 -1.03 -6.17 -0.76
CA LEU A 150 -0.27 -5.20 0.05
C LEU A 150 0.63 -5.88 1.09
N GLU A 151 0.21 -7.01 1.66
CA GLU A 151 1.04 -7.84 2.52
C GLU A 151 2.26 -8.39 1.75
N GLN A 152 2.07 -8.89 0.54
CA GLN A 152 3.18 -9.32 -0.33
C GLN A 152 4.17 -8.16 -0.61
N TYR A 153 3.66 -6.95 -0.91
CA TYR A 153 4.52 -5.79 -1.08
C TYR A 153 5.26 -5.42 0.21
N THR A 154 4.60 -5.53 1.35
CA THR A 154 5.20 -5.26 2.67
C THR A 154 6.34 -6.23 2.96
N ASN A 155 6.18 -7.51 2.65
CA ASN A 155 7.23 -8.53 2.77
C ASN A 155 8.40 -8.24 1.83
N THR A 156 8.13 -7.80 0.60
CA THR A 156 9.17 -7.32 -0.34
C THR A 156 9.99 -6.16 0.25
N LEU A 157 9.33 -5.19 0.89
CA LEU A 157 10.04 -4.08 1.55
C LEU A 157 10.88 -4.56 2.74
N ALA A 158 10.38 -5.53 3.52
CA ALA A 158 11.13 -6.15 4.61
C ALA A 158 12.41 -6.84 4.10
N GLU A 159 12.34 -7.57 2.97
CA GLU A 159 13.51 -8.19 2.32
C GLU A 159 14.56 -7.15 1.94
N ILE A 160 14.15 -6.03 1.33
CA ILE A 160 15.04 -4.92 0.93
C ILE A 160 15.76 -4.32 2.16
N VAL A 161 15.04 -4.15 3.27
CA VAL A 161 15.61 -3.63 4.52
C VAL A 161 16.53 -4.65 5.21
N GLY A 162 16.39 -5.93 4.90
CA GLY A 162 17.13 -7.04 5.51
C GLY A 162 16.45 -7.63 6.75
N LEU A 163 15.12 -7.53 6.82
CA LEU A 163 14.26 -8.10 7.86
C LEU A 163 13.59 -9.41 7.44
N GLY A 164 13.73 -9.81 6.17
CA GLY A 164 13.28 -11.11 5.68
C GLY A 164 14.08 -12.26 6.30
N GLU A 165 13.42 -13.40 6.54
CA GLU A 165 14.03 -14.65 7.03
C GLU A 165 15.03 -15.26 6.03
#